data_AF-E9HRJ6-F1
#
_entry.id   AF-E9HRJ6-F1
#
_cell.length_a   1.000
_cell.length_b   1.000
_cell.length_c   1.000
_cell.angle_alpha   90.00
_cell.angle_beta   90.00
_cell.angle_gamma   90.00
#
_symmetry.space_group_name_H-M   'P 1'
#
loop_
_entity.id
_entity.type
_entity.pdbx_description
1 polymer ?
#
loop_
_entity_poly.entity_id
_entity_poly.type
_entity_poly.pdbx_seq_one_letter_code
_entity_poly.pdbx_strand_id
1 'polypeptide(L)'
;MTRLKCQVVVACMAAAAHCLGPYWGSGVRHLENEYGDFTIPYAETVDEVWTDDETYSLAKVVSDLESWSGFQNLCRDKGETAGREVLQEFISKCLKSLGTTDEPDRVEFKLKRKYFILMERKRKA
;
A
#
# COMPACT_ATOMS: atom_id res chain seq x y z
N MET A 1 -5.00 -21.47 -7.41
CA MET A 1 -4.07 -20.58 -8.14
C MET A 1 -4.08 -19.12 -7.65
N THR A 2 -5.22 -18.55 -7.25
CA THR A 2 -5.36 -17.12 -6.87
C THR A 2 -4.57 -16.69 -5.63
N ARG A 3 -4.41 -17.56 -4.64
CA ARG A 3 -3.70 -17.26 -3.37
C ARG A 3 -2.19 -17.02 -3.56
N LEU A 4 -1.56 -17.76 -4.48
CA LEU A 4 -0.13 -17.61 -4.79
C LEU A 4 0.14 -16.26 -5.48
N LYS A 5 -0.73 -15.86 -6.42
CA LYS A 5 -0.61 -14.57 -7.10
C LYS A 5 -0.63 -13.40 -6.12
N CYS A 6 -1.59 -13.42 -5.18
CA CYS A 6 -1.70 -12.42 -4.12
C CYS A 6 -0.44 -12.34 -3.26
N GLN A 7 0.08 -13.48 -2.78
CA GLN A 7 1.29 -13.50 -1.95
C GLN A 7 2.52 -12.91 -2.65
N VAL A 8 2.70 -13.23 -3.94
CA VAL A 8 3.79 -12.66 -4.74
C VAL A 8 3.66 -11.15 -4.85
N VAL A 9 2.47 -10.65 -5.19
CA VAL A 9 2.27 -9.20 -5.36
C VAL A 9 2.46 -8.46 -4.04
N VAL A 10 1.95 -8.99 -2.92
CA VAL A 10 2.16 -8.40 -1.59
C VAL A 10 3.65 -8.35 -1.23
N ALA A 11 4.42 -9.39 -1.53
CA ALA A 11 5.87 -9.38 -1.30
C ALA A 11 6.58 -8.33 -2.17
N CYS A 12 6.18 -8.17 -3.43
CA CYS A 12 6.71 -7.13 -4.30
C CYS A 12 6.34 -5.71 -3.81
N MET A 13 5.13 -5.52 -3.28
CA MET A 13 4.71 -4.25 -2.68
C MET A 13 5.54 -3.90 -1.44
N ALA A 14 5.86 -4.87 -0.58
CA ALA A 14 6.72 -4.66 0.57
C ALA A 14 8.14 -4.23 0.14
N ALA A 15 8.67 -4.82 -0.93
CA ALA A 15 9.96 -4.41 -1.49
C ALA A 15 9.92 -2.97 -2.04
N ALA A 16 8.84 -2.60 -2.75
CA ALA A 16 8.66 -1.23 -3.24
C ALA A 16 8.55 -0.23 -2.08
N ALA A 17 7.77 -0.56 -1.04
CA ALA A 17 7.66 0.27 0.17
C ALA A 17 9.00 0.48 0.86
N HIS A 18 9.86 -0.55 0.91
CA HIS A 18 11.21 -0.43 1.44
C HIS A 18 12.09 0.52 0.61
N CYS A 19 12.04 0.43 -0.72
CA CYS A 19 12.76 1.38 -1.61
C CYS A 19 12.28 2.83 -1.43
N LEU A 20 10.99 3.02 -1.18
CA LEU A 20 10.40 4.33 -0.92
C LEU A 20 10.64 4.83 0.52
N GLY A 21 11.15 3.97 1.40
CA GLY A 21 11.54 4.21 2.80
C GLY A 21 12.06 5.63 3.08
N PRO A 22 13.15 6.05 2.42
CA PRO A 22 13.77 7.37 2.64
C PRO A 22 12.90 8.58 2.27
N TYR A 23 11.83 8.37 1.49
CA TYR A 23 10.99 9.43 0.93
C TYR A 23 9.64 9.55 1.64
N TRP A 24 9.33 8.70 2.62
CA TRP A 24 8.11 8.82 3.40
C TRP A 24 8.14 10.04 4.31
N GLY A 25 7.01 10.73 4.42
CA GLY A 25 6.84 11.80 5.39
C GLY A 25 6.74 11.26 6.82
N SER A 26 7.24 12.00 7.81
CA SER A 26 7.21 11.60 9.22
C SER A 26 5.81 11.33 9.78
N GLY A 27 4.77 11.92 9.17
CA GLY A 27 3.37 11.70 9.55
C GLY A 27 2.86 10.27 9.32
N VAL A 28 3.54 9.47 8.49
CA VAL A 28 3.14 8.08 8.19
C VAL A 28 3.34 7.14 9.37
N ARG A 29 4.20 7.48 10.34
CA ARG A 29 4.47 6.64 11.52
C ARG A 29 3.21 6.21 12.27
N HIS A 30 2.25 7.12 12.44
CA HIS A 30 0.99 6.80 13.12
C HIS A 30 0.14 5.82 12.30
N LEU A 31 0.16 5.94 10.97
CA LEU A 31 -0.53 4.99 10.09
C LEU A 31 0.10 3.60 10.14
N GLU A 32 1.44 3.51 10.16
CA GLU A 32 2.18 2.23 10.20
C GLU A 32 1.91 1.42 11.47
N ASN A 33 1.71 2.11 12.60
CA ASN A 33 1.31 1.48 13.86
C ASN A 33 -0.22 1.43 14.04
N GLU A 34 -0.99 1.62 12.96
CA GLU A 34 -2.46 1.56 12.98
C GLU A 34 -3.11 2.49 14.03
N TYR A 35 -2.51 3.66 14.24
CA TYR A 35 -2.83 4.62 15.30
C TYR A 35 -2.73 4.07 16.73
N GLY A 36 -2.04 2.95 16.96
CA GLY A 36 -1.91 2.31 18.27
C GLY A 36 -1.17 3.14 19.33
N ASP A 37 -0.43 4.18 18.93
CA ASP A 37 0.20 5.15 19.84
C ASP A 37 -0.57 6.48 19.91
N PHE A 38 -1.70 6.59 19.21
CA PHE A 38 -2.49 7.82 19.11
C PHE A 38 -3.48 7.90 20.27
N THR A 39 -3.29 8.85 21.19
CA THR A 39 -4.24 9.09 22.28
C THR A 39 -5.23 10.16 21.88
N ILE A 40 -6.51 9.82 21.83
CA ILE A 40 -7.59 10.77 21.63
C ILE A 40 -8.25 11.03 23.00
N PRO A 41 -8.56 12.29 23.38
CA PRO A 41 -8.97 12.62 24.74
C PRO A 41 -10.49 12.53 24.94
N TYR A 42 -11.15 11.46 24.50
CA TYR A 42 -12.57 11.22 24.82
C TYR A 42 -12.78 9.83 25.44
N ALA A 43 -13.88 9.71 26.19
CA ALA A 43 -14.09 8.58 27.11
C ALA A 43 -14.62 7.30 26.45
N GLU A 44 -15.13 7.39 25.22
CA GLU A 44 -15.73 6.27 24.49
C GLU A 44 -14.89 6.05 23.22
N THR A 45 -14.15 4.95 23.20
CA THR A 45 -13.30 4.54 22.08
C THR A 45 -13.87 3.29 21.43
N VAL A 46 -14.06 3.36 20.11
CA VAL A 46 -14.34 2.21 19.26
C VAL A 46 -13.08 1.90 18.47
N ASP A 47 -12.59 0.67 18.64
CA ASP A 47 -11.54 0.07 17.84
C ASP A 47 -12.15 -1.10 17.07
N GLU A 48 -12.27 -0.93 15.76
CA GLU A 48 -12.78 -1.96 14.86
C GLU A 48 -11.78 -2.25 13.75
N VAL A 49 -11.62 -3.55 13.49
CA VAL A 49 -10.77 -4.07 12.42
C VAL A 49 -11.60 -5.00 11.56
N TRP A 50 -11.56 -4.79 10.25
CA TRP A 50 -12.18 -5.70 9.29
C TRP A 50 -11.30 -5.89 8.06
N THR A 51 -11.65 -6.89 7.25
CA THR A 51 -10.92 -7.17 6.01
C THR A 51 -11.88 -7.42 4.87
N ASP A 52 -11.60 -6.83 3.72
CA ASP A 52 -12.36 -7.08 2.49
C ASP A 52 -11.47 -7.72 1.43
N ASP A 53 -12.03 -8.68 0.70
CA ASP A 53 -11.40 -9.30 -0.45
C ASP A 53 -11.84 -8.56 -1.72
N GLU A 54 -10.91 -7.89 -2.39
CA GLU A 54 -11.16 -7.16 -3.62
C GLU A 54 -10.39 -7.78 -4.79
N THR A 55 -11.00 -7.82 -5.98
CA THR A 55 -10.29 -8.20 -7.20
C THR A 55 -9.44 -7.02 -7.68
N TYR A 56 -8.13 -7.25 -7.82
CA TYR A 56 -7.16 -6.30 -8.34
C TYR A 56 -6.49 -6.85 -9.59
N SER A 57 -6.10 -5.94 -10.49
CA SER A 57 -5.08 -6.20 -11.50
C SER A 57 -3.73 -5.68 -11.02
N LEU A 58 -2.64 -6.19 -11.60
CA LEU A 58 -1.30 -5.65 -11.33
C LEU A 58 -1.24 -4.17 -11.74
N ALA A 59 -1.87 -3.78 -12.86
CA ALA A 59 -1.96 -2.37 -13.28
C ALA A 59 -2.63 -1.47 -12.23
N LYS A 60 -3.69 -1.95 -11.55
CA LYS A 60 -4.34 -1.19 -10.47
C LYS A 60 -3.39 -0.98 -9.29
N VAL A 61 -2.59 -1.98 -8.92
CA VAL A 61 -1.60 -1.84 -7.85
C VAL A 61 -0.49 -0.85 -8.23
N VAL A 62 -0.07 -0.81 -9.50
CA VAL A 62 0.90 0.19 -9.98
C VAL A 62 0.34 1.61 -9.81
N SER A 63 -0.93 1.81 -10.17
CA SER A 63 -1.60 3.11 -9.99
C SER A 63 -1.74 3.49 -8.50
N ASP A 64 -2.04 2.50 -7.62
CA ASP A 64 -2.03 2.73 -6.17
C ASP A 64 -0.62 3.14 -5.69
N LEU A 65 0.46 2.49 -6.15
CA LEU A 65 1.85 2.85 -5.80
C LEU A 65 2.23 4.26 -6.26
N GLU A 66 1.79 4.68 -7.45
CA GLU A 66 1.98 6.05 -7.94
C GLU A 66 1.34 7.07 -7.00
N SER A 67 0.20 6.74 -6.39
CA SER A 67 -0.49 7.64 -5.45
C SER A 67 0.20 7.76 -4.08
N TRP A 68 1.19 6.91 -3.76
CA TRP A 68 1.84 6.94 -2.46
C TRP A 68 2.65 8.22 -2.26
N SER A 69 2.55 8.81 -1.07
CA SER A 69 3.30 10.02 -0.74
C SER A 69 4.82 9.81 -0.84
N GLY A 70 5.32 8.62 -0.47
CA GLY A 70 6.73 8.24 -0.66
C GLY A 70 7.16 8.26 -2.14
N PHE A 71 6.31 7.78 -3.04
CA PHE A 71 6.55 7.82 -4.48
C PHE A 71 6.57 9.26 -5.01
N GLN A 72 5.56 10.05 -4.66
CA GLN A 72 5.48 11.46 -5.06
C GLN A 72 6.67 12.28 -4.54
N ASN A 73 7.14 11.99 -3.33
CA ASN A 73 8.32 12.62 -2.76
C ASN A 73 9.62 12.20 -3.48
N LEU A 74 9.75 10.93 -3.87
CA LEU A 74 10.85 10.45 -4.72
C LEU A 74 10.86 11.20 -6.06
N CYS A 75 9.72 11.29 -6.75
CA CYS A 75 9.62 12.01 -8.02
C CYS A 75 10.02 13.49 -7.86
N ARG A 76 9.63 14.12 -6.75
CA ARG A 76 10.02 15.50 -6.46
C ARG A 76 11.52 15.67 -6.19
N ASP A 77 12.16 14.72 -5.50
CA ASP A 77 13.57 14.80 -5.11
C ASP A 77 14.54 14.35 -6.21
N LYS A 78 14.19 13.28 -6.94
CA LYS A 78 15.05 12.61 -7.93
C LYS A 78 14.55 12.73 -9.37
N GLY A 79 13.37 13.30 -9.57
CA GLY A 79 12.72 13.41 -10.88
C GLY A 79 11.85 12.21 -11.23
N GLU A 80 10.95 12.43 -12.19
CA GLU A 80 9.99 11.42 -12.68
C GLU A 80 10.63 10.12 -13.19
N THR A 81 11.84 10.21 -13.75
CA THR A 81 12.57 9.03 -14.24
C THR A 81 12.85 8.04 -13.11
N ALA A 82 13.27 8.52 -11.94
CA ALA A 82 13.56 7.67 -10.79
C ALA A 82 12.28 6.98 -10.27
N GLY A 83 11.14 7.68 -10.29
CA GLY A 83 9.84 7.07 -9.97
C GLY A 83 9.49 5.95 -10.94
N ARG A 84 9.61 6.21 -12.26
CA ARG A 84 9.32 5.21 -13.29
C ARG A 84 10.18 3.95 -13.16
N GLU A 85 11.46 4.09 -12.80
CA GLU A 85 12.36 2.96 -12.58
C GLU A 85 11.86 2.05 -11.43
N VAL A 86 11.38 2.63 -10.33
CA VAL A 86 10.79 1.88 -9.21
C VAL A 86 9.55 1.09 -9.66
N LEU A 87 8.66 1.70 -10.44
CA LEU A 87 7.46 1.02 -10.96
C LEU A 87 7.83 -0.10 -11.94
N GLN A 88 8.80 0.14 -12.83
CA GLN A 88 9.29 -0.87 -13.77
C GLN A 88 9.92 -2.06 -13.04
N GLU A 89 10.71 -1.80 -12.00
CA GLU A 89 11.31 -2.85 -11.18
C GLU A 89 10.22 -3.65 -10.45
N PHE A 90 9.21 -2.98 -9.88
CA PHE A 90 8.06 -3.62 -9.25
C PHE A 90 7.28 -4.52 -10.22
N ILE A 91 6.94 -4.02 -11.42
CA ILE A 91 6.22 -4.79 -12.45
C ILE A 91 7.07 -6.00 -12.88
N SER A 92 8.35 -5.78 -13.19
CA SER A 92 9.26 -6.83 -13.64
C SER A 92 9.39 -7.95 -12.60
N LYS A 93 9.56 -7.59 -11.32
CA LYS A 93 9.60 -8.56 -10.21
C LYS A 93 8.29 -9.34 -10.10
N CYS A 94 7.15 -8.68 -10.16
CA CYS A 94 5.84 -9.34 -10.12
C CYS A 94 5.70 -10.35 -11.25
N LEU A 95 5.86 -9.93 -12.51
CA LEU A 95 5.68 -10.79 -13.69
C LEU A 95 6.65 -11.99 -13.67
N LYS A 96 7.91 -11.74 -13.33
CA LYS A 96 8.94 -12.79 -13.21
C LYS A 96 8.58 -13.81 -12.12
N SER A 97 8.19 -13.37 -10.94
CA SER A 97 7.82 -14.26 -9.83
C SER A 97 6.51 -15.01 -10.08
N LEU A 98 5.60 -14.44 -10.87
CA LEU A 98 4.37 -15.10 -11.30
C LEU A 98 4.59 -16.06 -12.48
N GLY A 99 5.74 -15.98 -13.16
CA GLY A 99 6.05 -16.81 -14.32
C GLY A 99 5.16 -16.51 -15.52
N THR A 100 4.72 -15.26 -15.69
CA THR A 100 3.84 -14.84 -16.80
C THR A 100 4.47 -13.71 -17.62
N THR A 101 4.07 -13.63 -18.89
CA THR A 101 4.37 -12.53 -19.82
C THR A 101 3.12 -11.72 -20.14
N ASP A 102 2.01 -11.95 -19.42
CA ASP A 102 0.78 -11.19 -19.60
C ASP A 102 1.00 -9.71 -19.28
N GLU A 103 0.25 -8.85 -19.98
CA GLU A 103 0.19 -7.42 -19.68
C GLU A 103 -0.35 -7.18 -18.25
N PRO A 104 0.12 -6.16 -17.52
CA PRO A 104 -0.25 -5.92 -16.11
C PRO A 104 -1.76 -5.77 -15.85
N ASP A 105 -2.54 -5.31 -16.83
CA ASP A 105 -4.00 -5.18 -16.76
C ASP A 105 -4.71 -6.54 -16.73
N ARG A 106 -4.11 -7.58 -17.32
CA ARG A 106 -4.65 -8.95 -17.38
C ARG A 106 -4.23 -9.83 -16.21
N VAL A 107 -3.25 -9.40 -15.42
CA VAL A 107 -2.78 -10.14 -14.25
C VAL A 107 -3.68 -9.85 -13.05
N GLU A 108 -4.76 -10.63 -12.92
CA GLU A 108 -5.73 -10.49 -11.83
C GLU A 108 -5.46 -11.41 -10.63
N PHE A 109 -5.78 -10.92 -9.44
CA PHE A 109 -5.72 -11.63 -8.17
C PHE A 109 -6.71 -11.03 -7.15
N LYS A 110 -7.00 -11.79 -6.09
CA LYS A 110 -7.77 -11.27 -4.95
C LYS A 110 -6.80 -10.72 -3.91
N LEU A 111 -6.88 -9.43 -3.63
CA LEU A 111 -6.14 -8.77 -2.57
C LEU A 111 -7.04 -8.64 -1.35
N LYS A 112 -6.56 -9.10 -0.19
CA LYS A 112 -7.24 -8.85 1.07
C LYS A 112 -6.71 -7.55 1.65
N ARG A 113 -7.57 -6.53 1.76
CA ARG A 113 -7.23 -5.25 2.39
C ARG A 113 -7.70 -5.26 3.83
N LYS A 114 -6.83 -4.87 4.75
CA LYS A 114 -7.17 -4.62 6.15
C LYS A 114 -7.60 -3.17 6.30
N TYR A 115 -8.72 -2.98 6.97
CA TYR A 115 -9.19 -1.67 7.39
C TYR A 115 -9.24 -1.64 8.92
N PHE A 116 -8.98 -0.48 9.48
CA PHE A 116 -9.03 -0.22 10.90
C PHE A 116 -9.60 1.18 11.12
N ILE A 117 -10.37 1.33 12.19
CA ILE A 117 -10.93 2.62 12.59
C ILE A 117 -10.73 2.83 14.07
N LEU A 118 -10.13 3.97 14.41
CA LEU A 118 -10.10 4.52 15.76
C LEU A 118 -11.10 5.67 15.80
N MET A 119 -12.23 5.46 16.47
CA MET A 119 -13.29 6.46 16.57
C MET A 119 -13.60 6.79 18.02
N GLU A 120 -13.74 8.08 18.32
CA GLU A 120 -14.18 8.53 19.63
C GLU A 120 -15.29 9.57 19.58
N ARG A 121 -16.13 9.57 20.62
CA ARG A 121 -17.27 10.49 20.72
C ARG A 121 -16.90 11.76 21.51
N LYS A 122 -16.78 12.88 20.79
CA LYS A 122 -16.73 14.21 21.41
C LYS A 122 -18.07 14.53 22.08
N ARG A 123 -18.07 14.72 23.40
CA ARG A 123 -19.24 15.28 24.11
C ARG A 123 -19.30 16.78 23.85
N LYS A 124 -20.50 17.32 23.62
CA LYS A 124 -20.72 18.76 23.65
C LYS A 124 -20.55 19.22 25.10
N ALA A 125 -19.74 20.25 25.31
CA ALA A 125 -19.68 20.98 26.57
C ALA A 125 -21.03 21.67 26.84
#